data_AF-T0ZLH0-F1
#
_entry.id   AF-T0ZLH0-F1
#
_cell.length_a   1.000
_cell.length_b   1.000
_cell.length_c   1.000
_cell.angle_alpha   90.00
_cell.angle_beta   90.00
_cell.angle_gamma   90.00
#
_symmetry.space_group_name_H-M   'P 1'
#
loop_
_entity.id
_entity.type
_entity.pdbx_description
1 polymer ?
#
loop_
_entity_poly.entity_id
_entity_poly.type
_entity_poly.pdbx_seq_one_letter_code
_entity_poly.pdbx_strand_id
1 'polypeptide(L)'
;FTYVEESLKRGLAVDDFAPRISFFFNSHNDLFEEVAKFRAARGLWAERMKERYGARKERSLWLRFHTQTAGCSCTAQQPELNIVRTTVQALAGVLGGTQSLHTNSYDEALQLPTESAVRIALRTQQILAEESGVTDWVDPLGGSYYLEWLTERMAEEARKQFDRIDTLGGVVAGIEKGYFQREIQEASFRFQREVDAGERKVVGVTRTPPTRP
;
A
#
# COMPACT_ATOMS: atom_id res chain seq x y z
N PHE A 1 11.85 11.35 -0.53
CA PHE A 1 11.79 12.56 -1.36
C PHE A 1 13.01 12.77 -2.27
N THR A 2 14.00 11.89 -2.26
CA THR A 2 15.27 12.05 -3.01
C THR A 2 15.12 12.39 -4.49
N TYR A 3 14.15 11.82 -5.22
CA TYR A 3 13.92 12.20 -6.62
C TYR A 3 13.52 13.66 -6.82
N VAL A 4 12.77 14.25 -5.87
CA VAL A 4 12.43 15.69 -5.88
C VAL A 4 13.70 16.51 -5.69
N GLU A 5 14.53 16.13 -4.72
CA GLU A 5 15.78 16.82 -4.40
C GLU A 5 16.79 16.76 -5.55
N GLU A 6 16.94 15.61 -6.21
CA GLU A 6 17.80 15.46 -7.39
C GLU A 6 17.29 16.25 -8.59
N SER A 7 15.97 16.37 -8.76
CA SER A 7 15.38 17.20 -9.82
C SER A 7 15.62 18.68 -9.58
N LEU A 8 15.50 19.13 -8.32
CA LEU A 8 15.81 20.50 -7.92
C LEU A 8 17.31 20.82 -8.11
N LYS A 9 18.21 19.90 -7.76
CA LYS A 9 19.67 20.05 -8.00
C LYS A 9 20.00 20.21 -9.49
N ARG A 10 19.19 19.63 -10.38
CA ARG A 10 19.31 19.78 -11.84
C ARG A 10 18.67 21.07 -12.37
N GLY A 11 18.16 21.93 -11.49
CA GLY A 11 17.60 23.24 -11.85
C GLY A 11 16.13 23.22 -12.28
N LEU A 12 15.42 22.10 -12.13
CA LEU A 12 13.99 22.03 -12.43
C LEU A 12 13.19 22.65 -11.28
N ALA A 13 12.22 23.52 -11.58
CA ALA A 13 11.31 24.01 -10.56
C ALA A 13 10.36 22.89 -10.11
N VAL A 14 10.06 22.82 -8.81
CA VAL A 14 9.22 21.77 -8.21
C VAL A 14 7.88 21.61 -8.94
N ASP A 15 7.28 22.72 -9.34
CA ASP A 15 5.96 22.79 -9.97
C ASP A 15 5.96 22.39 -11.45
N ASP A 16 7.13 22.14 -12.05
CA ASP A 16 7.23 21.68 -13.43
C ASP A 16 7.19 20.15 -13.54
N PHE A 17 7.64 19.44 -12.51
CA PHE A 17 7.72 17.97 -12.52
C PHE A 17 6.84 17.29 -11.47
N ALA A 18 6.58 17.89 -10.30
CA ALA A 18 5.77 17.26 -9.25
C ALA A 18 4.37 16.81 -9.72
N PRO A 19 3.63 17.58 -10.55
CA PRO A 19 2.35 17.14 -11.12
C PRO A 19 2.42 15.88 -11.99
N ARG A 20 3.62 15.44 -12.38
CA ARG A 20 3.87 14.24 -13.19
C ARG A 20 4.27 13.03 -12.34
N ILE A 21 4.62 13.21 -11.07
CA ILE A 21 4.97 12.11 -10.17
C ILE A 21 3.71 11.33 -9.78
N SER A 22 3.82 10.00 -9.79
CA SER A 22 2.84 9.06 -9.25
C SER A 22 3.53 8.02 -8.39
N PHE A 23 2.75 7.40 -7.51
CA PHE A 23 3.22 6.41 -6.55
C PHE A 23 2.60 5.05 -6.85
N PHE A 24 3.21 4.00 -6.29
CA PHE A 24 2.70 2.65 -6.39
C PHE A 24 2.77 1.99 -5.02
N PHE A 25 1.63 1.50 -4.53
CA PHE A 25 1.53 0.85 -3.24
C PHE A 25 0.95 -0.56 -3.34
N ASN A 26 1.43 -1.42 -2.45
CA ASN A 26 0.75 -2.65 -2.06
C ASN A 26 -0.52 -2.35 -1.24
N SER A 27 -1.55 -3.19 -1.34
CA SER A 27 -2.69 -3.24 -0.41
C SER A 27 -2.76 -4.61 0.25
N HIS A 28 -2.44 -4.67 1.55
CA HIS A 28 -2.37 -5.90 2.33
C HIS A 28 -3.66 -6.22 3.10
N ASN A 29 -3.62 -7.26 3.95
CA ASN A 29 -4.81 -7.88 4.53
C ASN A 29 -5.51 -7.04 5.60
N ASP A 30 -4.80 -6.11 6.24
CA ASP A 30 -5.40 -5.25 7.26
C ASP A 30 -6.10 -4.06 6.60
N LEU A 31 -7.43 -4.14 6.51
CA LEU A 31 -8.26 -3.16 5.81
C LEU A 31 -8.03 -1.74 6.34
N PHE A 32 -8.01 -1.55 7.66
CA PHE A 32 -7.96 -0.22 8.24
C PHE A 32 -6.54 0.35 8.25
N GLU A 33 -5.52 -0.48 8.49
CA GLU A 33 -4.12 -0.07 8.39
C GLU A 33 -3.80 0.40 6.96
N GLU A 34 -4.27 -0.33 5.95
CA GLU A 34 -4.07 0.04 4.54
C GLU A 34 -4.77 1.34 4.16
N VAL A 35 -6.04 1.52 4.56
CA VAL A 35 -6.75 2.78 4.34
C VAL A 35 -6.04 3.94 5.04
N ALA A 36 -5.65 3.77 6.29
CA ALA A 36 -4.91 4.79 7.05
C ALA A 36 -3.58 5.14 6.37
N LYS A 37 -2.86 4.15 5.84
CA LYS A 37 -1.63 4.35 5.06
C LYS A 37 -1.83 5.23 3.85
N PHE A 38 -2.86 4.97 3.06
CA PHE A 38 -3.12 5.77 1.87
C PHE A 38 -3.49 7.22 2.22
N ARG A 39 -4.29 7.43 3.28
CA ARG A 39 -4.67 8.76 3.79
C ARG A 39 -3.44 9.51 4.32
N ALA A 40 -2.64 8.87 5.17
CA ALA A 40 -1.43 9.45 5.76
C ALA A 40 -0.40 9.82 4.69
N ALA A 41 -0.19 8.95 3.69
CA ALA A 41 0.75 9.21 2.60
C ALA A 41 0.40 10.50 1.84
N ARG A 42 -0.89 10.75 1.55
CA ARG A 42 -1.34 12.00 0.89
C ARG A 42 -1.02 13.22 1.73
N GLY A 43 -1.32 13.18 3.03
CA GLY A 43 -1.03 14.26 3.97
C GLY A 43 0.46 14.59 4.03
N LEU A 44 1.31 13.57 4.25
CA LEU A 44 2.76 13.71 4.32
C LEU A 44 3.37 14.27 3.04
N TRP A 45 2.89 13.82 1.88
CA TRP A 45 3.35 14.36 0.60
C TRP A 45 2.99 15.83 0.45
N ALA A 46 1.71 16.18 0.65
CA ALA A 46 1.24 17.56 0.52
C ALA A 46 1.99 18.52 1.48
N GLU A 47 2.13 18.12 2.75
CA GLU A 47 2.90 18.84 3.77
C GLU A 47 4.33 19.10 3.30
N ARG A 48 5.07 18.04 2.94
CA ARG A 48 6.48 18.17 2.56
C ARG A 48 6.68 18.99 1.28
N MET A 49 5.82 18.78 0.27
CA MET A 49 5.89 19.53 -0.99
C MET A 49 5.64 21.02 -0.78
N LYS A 50 4.72 21.38 0.10
CA LYS A 50 4.40 22.77 0.44
C LYS A 50 5.48 23.39 1.32
N GLU A 51 5.84 22.75 2.43
CA GLU A 51 6.67 23.35 3.48
C GLU A 51 8.16 23.30 3.19
N ARG A 52 8.68 22.18 2.68
CA ARG A 52 10.13 22.03 2.41
C ARG A 52 10.51 22.44 1.00
N TYR A 53 9.67 22.12 0.02
CA TYR A 53 10.00 22.35 -1.40
C TYR A 53 9.29 23.58 -2.00
N GLY A 54 8.42 24.24 -1.26
CA GLY A 54 7.80 25.50 -1.66
C GLY A 54 6.87 25.41 -2.87
N ALA A 55 6.28 24.23 -3.12
CA ALA A 55 5.36 24.03 -4.24
C ALA A 55 4.15 24.97 -4.13
N ARG A 56 3.81 25.65 -5.23
CA ARG A 56 2.72 26.65 -5.27
C ARG A 56 1.51 26.15 -6.05
N LYS A 57 1.70 25.27 -7.03
CA LYS A 57 0.59 24.68 -7.79
C LYS A 57 -0.09 23.63 -6.92
N GLU A 58 -1.42 23.72 -6.80
CA GLU A 58 -2.23 22.74 -6.07
C GLU A 58 -1.96 21.30 -6.54
N ARG A 59 -1.84 21.11 -7.86
CA ARG A 59 -1.57 19.80 -8.47
C ARG A 59 -0.23 19.19 -8.06
N SER A 60 0.75 19.99 -7.62
CA SER A 60 2.03 19.50 -7.10
C SER A 60 1.90 18.89 -5.70
N LEU A 61 0.82 19.21 -4.98
CA LEU A 61 0.51 18.68 -3.65
C LEU A 61 -0.26 17.35 -3.71
N TRP A 62 -0.73 16.95 -4.89
CA TRP A 62 -1.51 15.72 -5.05
C TRP A 62 -0.60 14.50 -5.08
N LEU A 63 -0.77 13.58 -4.13
CA LEU A 63 -0.23 12.23 -4.24
C LEU A 63 -1.24 11.37 -5.00
N ARG A 64 -0.90 11.05 -6.25
CA ARG A 64 -1.65 10.11 -7.09
C ARG A 64 -0.98 8.75 -7.06
N PHE A 65 -1.73 7.68 -6.87
CA PHE A 65 -1.16 6.35 -6.73
C PHE A 65 -1.93 5.26 -7.46
N HIS A 66 -1.15 4.27 -7.90
CA HIS A 66 -1.62 2.94 -8.26
C HIS A 66 -1.58 2.05 -7.02
N THR A 67 -2.53 1.11 -6.94
CA THR A 67 -2.57 0.09 -5.90
C THR A 67 -2.57 -1.29 -6.53
N GLN A 68 -1.77 -2.22 -6.00
CA GLN A 68 -1.88 -3.64 -6.30
C GLN A 68 -2.15 -4.41 -5.01
N THR A 69 -3.07 -5.37 -5.06
CA THR A 69 -3.34 -6.29 -3.94
C THR A 69 -2.11 -7.15 -3.63
N ALA A 70 -1.98 -7.64 -2.40
CA ALA A 70 -0.76 -8.29 -1.93
C ALA A 70 -0.55 -9.69 -2.49
N GLY A 71 0.35 -9.84 -3.47
CA GLY A 71 0.72 -11.14 -4.04
C GLY A 71 1.31 -12.08 -2.98
N CYS A 72 2.14 -11.55 -2.08
CA CYS A 72 2.72 -12.29 -0.96
C CYS A 72 1.69 -12.84 0.05
N SER A 73 0.44 -12.37 -0.01
CA SER A 73 -0.64 -12.86 0.84
C SER A 73 -1.41 -14.05 0.27
N CYS A 74 -1.19 -14.36 -1.02
CA CYS A 74 -1.88 -15.44 -1.72
C CYS A 74 -1.35 -16.79 -1.25
N THR A 75 -2.26 -17.74 -1.03
CA THR A 75 -1.91 -19.10 -0.61
C THR A 75 -2.07 -20.07 -1.77
N ALA A 76 -1.10 -20.98 -1.92
CA ALA A 76 -1.19 -22.10 -2.85
C ALA A 76 -2.24 -23.13 -2.40
N GLN A 77 -2.39 -23.31 -1.09
CA GLN A 77 -3.43 -24.14 -0.49
C GLN A 77 -4.78 -23.42 -0.55
N GLN A 78 -5.82 -24.12 -1.00
CA GLN A 78 -7.18 -23.57 -1.14
C GLN A 78 -7.18 -22.21 -1.87
N PRO A 79 -6.67 -22.16 -3.12
CA PRO A 79 -6.39 -20.90 -3.82
C PRO A 79 -7.65 -20.04 -4.03
N GLU A 80 -8.85 -20.62 -4.04
CA GLU A 80 -10.12 -19.90 -4.11
C GLU A 80 -10.31 -18.93 -2.93
N LEU A 81 -9.69 -19.18 -1.77
CA LEU A 81 -9.70 -18.24 -0.65
C LEU A 81 -9.01 -16.92 -0.99
N ASN A 82 -8.11 -16.91 -1.98
CA ASN A 82 -7.47 -15.68 -2.45
C ASN A 82 -8.47 -14.72 -3.11
N ILE A 83 -9.61 -15.21 -3.63
CA ILE A 83 -10.69 -14.34 -4.11
C ILE A 83 -11.16 -13.44 -2.98
N VAL A 84 -11.43 -14.00 -1.80
CA VAL A 84 -11.90 -13.25 -0.63
C VAL A 84 -10.84 -12.29 -0.12
N ARG A 85 -9.57 -12.73 -0.05
CA ARG A 85 -8.44 -11.87 0.33
C ARG A 85 -8.30 -10.67 -0.59
N THR A 86 -8.27 -10.92 -1.91
CA THR A 86 -8.15 -9.89 -2.93
C THR A 86 -9.35 -8.93 -2.87
N THR A 87 -10.57 -9.39 -2.58
CA THR A 87 -11.72 -8.49 -2.40
C THR A 87 -11.54 -7.52 -1.23
N VAL A 88 -11.07 -7.98 -0.07
CA VAL A 88 -10.82 -7.11 1.09
C VAL A 88 -9.70 -6.11 0.79
N GLN A 89 -8.62 -6.57 0.16
CA GLN A 89 -7.49 -5.72 -0.24
C GLN A 89 -7.88 -4.68 -1.29
N ALA A 90 -8.73 -5.06 -2.26
CA ALA A 90 -9.29 -4.17 -3.27
C ALA A 90 -10.16 -3.10 -2.62
N LEU A 91 -11.04 -3.50 -1.70
CA LEU A 91 -11.87 -2.58 -0.93
C LEU A 91 -11.03 -1.58 -0.13
N ALA A 92 -9.91 -2.00 0.47
CA ALA A 92 -8.97 -1.11 1.15
C ALA A 92 -8.37 -0.07 0.18
N GLY A 93 -8.00 -0.49 -1.04
CA GLY A 93 -7.50 0.41 -2.07
C GLY A 93 -8.55 1.44 -2.51
N VAL A 94 -9.80 1.01 -2.66
CA VAL A 94 -10.92 1.88 -3.05
C VAL A 94 -11.26 2.89 -1.95
N LEU A 95 -11.49 2.42 -0.72
CA LEU A 95 -11.75 3.27 0.45
C LEU A 95 -10.56 4.18 0.77
N GLY A 96 -9.35 3.72 0.47
CA GLY A 96 -8.13 4.50 0.55
C GLY A 96 -8.00 5.59 -0.52
N GLY A 97 -8.85 5.62 -1.53
CA GLY A 97 -8.87 6.64 -2.59
C GLY A 97 -7.80 6.43 -3.68
N THR A 98 -7.57 5.19 -4.11
CA THR A 98 -6.65 4.88 -5.22
C THR A 98 -7.13 5.42 -6.57
N GLN A 99 -6.20 5.76 -7.47
CA GLN A 99 -6.53 6.23 -8.83
C GLN A 99 -6.56 5.09 -9.85
N SER A 100 -5.91 3.96 -9.55
CA SER A 100 -5.92 2.77 -10.40
C SER A 100 -5.62 1.54 -9.55
N LEU A 101 -6.27 0.43 -9.86
CA LEU A 101 -6.20 -0.78 -9.04
C LEU A 101 -5.87 -2.02 -9.87
N HIS A 102 -4.95 -2.82 -9.37
CA HIS A 102 -4.65 -4.17 -9.84
C HIS A 102 -5.10 -5.15 -8.75
N THR A 103 -6.01 -6.05 -9.12
CA THR A 103 -6.44 -7.18 -8.30
C THR A 103 -5.76 -8.45 -8.80
N ASN A 104 -5.07 -9.16 -7.89
CA ASN A 104 -4.37 -10.39 -8.22
C ASN A 104 -5.37 -11.51 -8.48
N SER A 105 -5.00 -12.39 -9.40
CA SER A 105 -5.78 -13.59 -9.69
C SER A 105 -5.58 -14.63 -8.59
N TYR A 106 -6.61 -15.45 -8.35
CA TYR A 106 -6.61 -16.37 -7.21
C TYR A 106 -5.56 -17.50 -7.31
N ASP A 107 -5.07 -17.79 -8.52
CA ASP A 107 -4.11 -18.84 -8.85
C ASP A 107 -2.64 -18.35 -8.96
N GLU A 108 -2.37 -17.06 -8.72
CA GLU A 108 -1.03 -16.44 -8.87
C GLU A 108 0.03 -17.01 -7.92
N ALA A 109 -0.37 -17.63 -6.81
CA ALA A 109 0.56 -18.30 -5.91
C ALA A 109 1.17 -19.59 -6.52
N LEU A 110 0.53 -20.14 -7.57
CA LEU A 110 0.92 -21.41 -8.19
C LEU A 110 1.51 -21.23 -9.59
N GLN A 111 0.98 -20.29 -10.36
CA GLN A 111 1.27 -20.18 -11.79
C GLN A 111 0.98 -18.77 -12.33
N LEU A 112 1.32 -18.55 -13.60
CA LEU A 112 0.76 -17.43 -14.35
C LEU A 112 -0.77 -17.59 -14.43
N PRO A 113 -1.52 -16.50 -14.29
CA PRO A 113 -2.96 -16.59 -14.09
C PRO A 113 -3.68 -17.08 -15.34
N THR A 114 -4.66 -17.95 -15.12
CA THR A 114 -5.57 -18.41 -16.17
C THR A 114 -6.54 -17.31 -16.58
N GLU A 115 -7.09 -17.38 -17.79
CA GLU A 115 -8.09 -16.39 -18.26
C GLU A 115 -9.31 -16.32 -17.32
N SER A 116 -9.74 -17.46 -16.77
CA SER A 116 -10.81 -17.51 -15.77
C SER A 116 -10.45 -16.79 -14.48
N ALA A 117 -9.22 -16.93 -13.99
CA ALA A 117 -8.76 -16.28 -12.77
C ALA A 117 -8.61 -14.76 -12.96
N VAL A 118 -8.06 -14.33 -14.10
CA VAL A 118 -7.99 -12.90 -14.49
C VAL A 118 -9.39 -12.30 -14.59
N ARG A 119 -10.36 -13.05 -15.17
CA ARG A 119 -11.75 -12.60 -15.29
C ARG A 119 -12.38 -12.37 -13.92
N ILE A 120 -12.15 -13.26 -12.95
CA ILE A 120 -12.64 -13.09 -11.58
C ILE A 120 -12.01 -11.84 -10.94
N ALA A 121 -10.69 -11.65 -11.07
CA ALA A 121 -10.02 -10.46 -10.54
C ALA A 121 -10.64 -9.16 -11.09
N LEU A 122 -10.88 -9.09 -12.42
CA LEU A 122 -11.57 -7.96 -13.04
C LEU A 122 -13.01 -7.79 -12.51
N ARG A 123 -13.76 -8.89 -12.34
CA ARG A 123 -15.13 -8.83 -11.80
C ARG A 123 -15.16 -8.36 -10.35
N THR A 124 -14.14 -8.68 -9.53
CA THR A 124 -14.02 -8.13 -8.18
C THR A 124 -14.01 -6.61 -8.18
N GLN A 125 -13.26 -5.98 -9.10
CA GLN A 125 -13.24 -4.52 -9.22
C GLN A 125 -14.60 -3.97 -9.68
N GLN A 126 -15.25 -4.64 -10.63
CA GLN A 126 -16.54 -4.21 -11.18
C GLN A 126 -17.67 -4.32 -10.14
N ILE A 127 -17.71 -5.39 -9.35
CA ILE A 127 -18.68 -5.54 -8.26
C ILE A 127 -18.48 -4.41 -7.23
N LEU A 128 -17.24 -4.10 -6.86
CA LEU A 128 -16.97 -2.98 -5.96
C LEU A 128 -17.42 -1.64 -6.57
N ALA A 129 -17.14 -1.41 -7.85
CA ALA A 129 -17.48 -0.15 -8.51
C ALA A 129 -18.98 0.05 -8.75
N GLU A 130 -19.70 -1.00 -9.14
CA GLU A 130 -21.06 -0.90 -9.71
C GLU A 130 -22.15 -1.42 -8.75
N GLU A 131 -21.83 -2.33 -7.82
CA GLU A 131 -22.83 -2.99 -6.97
C GLU A 131 -22.72 -2.62 -5.48
N SER A 132 -21.53 -2.23 -5.00
CA SER A 132 -21.29 -2.10 -3.56
C SER A 132 -21.72 -0.76 -2.93
N GLY A 133 -21.94 0.28 -3.74
CA GLY A 133 -22.21 1.65 -3.26
C GLY A 133 -20.99 2.38 -2.66
N VAL A 134 -19.81 1.74 -2.62
CA VAL A 134 -18.59 2.34 -2.03
C VAL A 134 -18.10 3.57 -2.79
N THR A 135 -18.55 3.76 -4.03
CA THR A 135 -18.20 4.86 -4.92
C THR A 135 -19.13 6.07 -4.78
N ASP A 136 -20.23 5.95 -4.04
CA ASP A 136 -21.27 6.98 -3.94
C ASP A 136 -20.83 8.22 -3.14
N TRP A 137 -19.85 8.06 -2.25
CA TRP A 137 -19.35 9.12 -1.37
C TRP A 137 -17.82 9.17 -1.33
N VAL A 138 -17.27 10.38 -1.29
CA VAL A 138 -15.81 10.60 -1.18
C VAL A 138 -15.37 10.47 0.27
N ASP A 139 -14.31 9.67 0.50
CA ASP A 139 -13.76 9.35 1.84
C ASP A 139 -14.86 9.02 2.86
N PRO A 140 -15.69 7.97 2.62
CA PRO A 140 -16.85 7.66 3.46
C PRO A 140 -16.48 7.27 4.90
N LEU A 141 -15.19 7.02 5.16
CA LEU A 141 -14.64 6.71 6.47
C LEU A 141 -14.13 7.94 7.22
N GLY A 142 -14.17 9.12 6.61
CA GLY A 142 -13.79 10.38 7.23
C GLY A 142 -14.60 10.66 8.49
N GLY A 143 -13.92 11.10 9.54
CA GLY A 143 -14.51 11.34 10.85
C GLY A 143 -14.63 10.09 11.75
N SER A 144 -14.30 8.89 11.25
CA SER A 144 -14.15 7.71 12.10
C SER A 144 -13.02 7.92 13.12
N TYR A 145 -13.35 7.99 14.42
CA TYR A 145 -12.37 8.24 15.47
C TYR A 145 -11.16 7.31 15.41
N TYR A 146 -11.40 6.01 15.18
CA TYR A 146 -10.35 5.02 15.07
C TYR A 146 -9.45 5.27 13.86
N LEU A 147 -10.05 5.55 12.70
CA LEU A 147 -9.29 5.70 11.46
C LEU A 147 -8.53 7.03 11.42
N GLU A 148 -9.09 8.11 11.95
CA GLU A 148 -8.38 9.39 12.09
C GLU A 148 -7.18 9.25 13.03
N TRP A 149 -7.37 8.59 14.18
CA TRP A 149 -6.28 8.29 15.10
C TRP A 149 -5.20 7.43 14.42
N LEU A 150 -5.58 6.36 13.73
CA LEU A 150 -4.64 5.46 13.07
C LEU A 150 -3.87 6.16 11.95
N THR A 151 -4.56 7.03 11.19
CA THR A 151 -3.96 7.85 10.12
C THR A 151 -2.89 8.78 10.69
N GLU A 152 -3.18 9.51 11.77
CA GLU A 152 -2.20 10.41 12.38
C GLU A 152 -1.03 9.63 13.00
N ARG A 153 -1.31 8.54 13.73
CA ARG A 153 -0.25 7.67 14.27
C ARG A 153 0.69 7.17 13.18
N MET A 154 0.14 6.75 12.04
CA MET A 154 0.96 6.29 10.93
C MET A 154 1.79 7.43 10.31
N ALA A 155 1.22 8.63 10.21
CA ALA A 155 1.94 9.82 9.76
C ALA A 155 3.10 10.17 10.71
N GLU A 156 2.87 10.16 12.02
CA GLU A 156 3.89 10.38 13.05
C GLU A 156 5.03 9.36 12.95
N GLU A 157 4.73 8.06 12.86
CA GLU A 157 5.75 7.02 12.72
C GLU A 157 6.53 7.15 11.40
N ALA A 158 5.85 7.49 10.29
CA ALA A 158 6.51 7.75 9.02
C ALA A 158 7.46 8.96 9.09
N ARG A 159 7.08 10.05 9.80
CA ARG A 159 7.97 11.21 10.02
C ARG A 159 9.23 10.79 10.78
N LYS A 160 9.11 9.97 11.84
CA LYS A 160 10.27 9.42 12.57
C LYS A 160 11.19 8.61 11.66
N GLN A 161 10.63 7.82 10.74
CA GLN A 161 11.42 7.09 9.75
C GLN A 161 12.12 8.03 8.76
N PHE A 162 11.47 9.11 8.33
CA PHE A 162 12.12 10.13 7.49
C PHE A 162 13.29 10.80 8.21
N ASP A 163 13.11 11.18 9.48
CA ASP A 163 14.19 11.77 10.29
C ASP A 163 15.35 10.77 10.46
N ARG A 164 15.04 9.50 10.70
CA ARG A 164 16.06 8.45 10.79
C ARG A 164 16.85 8.33 9.48
N ILE A 165 16.17 8.32 8.34
CA ILE A 165 16.81 8.27 7.02
C ILE A 165 17.68 9.52 6.79
N ASP A 166 17.20 10.71 7.18
CA ASP A 166 17.96 11.95 7.08
C ASP A 166 19.25 11.86 7.94
N THR A 167 19.20 11.32 9.17
CA THR A 167 20.41 11.09 10.01
C THR A 167 21.41 10.11 9.40
N LEU A 168 20.97 9.20 8.53
CA LEU A 168 21.86 8.26 7.84
C LEU A 168 22.58 8.89 6.64
N GLY A 169 22.23 10.14 6.27
CA GLY A 169 22.72 10.82 5.08
C GLY A 169 21.73 10.76 3.90
N GLY A 170 20.46 10.46 4.16
CA GLY A 170 19.42 10.34 3.14
C GLY A 170 19.31 8.94 2.53
N VAL A 171 18.40 8.78 1.57
CA VAL A 171 18.04 7.48 0.99
C VAL A 171 19.24 6.79 0.31
N VAL A 172 20.07 7.51 -0.45
CA VAL A 172 21.21 6.91 -1.16
C VAL A 172 22.21 6.29 -0.19
N ALA A 173 22.62 7.06 0.83
CA ALA A 173 23.50 6.55 1.88
C ALA A 173 22.86 5.40 2.67
N GLY A 174 21.54 5.45 2.90
CA GLY A 174 20.79 4.36 3.51
C GLY A 174 20.84 3.06 2.70
N ILE A 175 20.75 3.14 1.36
CA ILE A 175 20.89 2.00 0.45
C ILE A 175 22.30 1.42 0.50
N GLU A 176 23.33 2.27 0.39
CA GLU A 176 24.74 1.85 0.42
C GLU A 176 25.11 1.17 1.75
N LYS A 177 24.55 1.67 2.87
CA LYS A 177 24.69 1.08 4.20
C LYS A 177 23.82 -0.15 4.42
N GLY A 178 23.02 -0.57 3.44
CA GLY A 178 22.11 -1.71 3.53
C GLY A 178 20.97 -1.56 4.54
N TYR A 179 20.62 -0.32 4.92
CA TYR A 179 19.62 -0.05 5.97
C TYR A 179 18.24 -0.58 5.59
N PHE A 180 17.73 -0.19 4.42
CA PHE A 180 16.39 -0.60 3.96
C PHE A 180 16.26 -2.11 3.81
N GLN A 181 17.29 -2.77 3.28
CA GLN A 181 17.30 -4.21 3.10
C GLN A 181 17.24 -4.94 4.45
N ARG A 182 18.00 -4.47 5.46
CA ARG A 182 17.93 -5.04 6.81
C ARG A 182 16.57 -4.86 7.45
N GLU A 183 16.00 -3.65 7.44
CA GLU A 183 14.68 -3.39 8.04
C GLU A 183 13.58 -4.27 7.39
N ILE A 184 13.60 -4.40 6.06
CA ILE A 184 12.65 -5.26 5.33
C ILE A 184 12.86 -6.74 5.68
N GLN A 185 14.12 -7.20 5.78
CA GLN A 185 14.44 -8.57 6.16
C GLN A 185 14.01 -8.88 7.60
N GLU A 186 14.25 -7.98 8.54
CA GLU A 186 13.84 -8.12 9.94
C GLU A 186 12.31 -8.19 10.06
N ALA A 187 11.58 -7.33 9.34
CA ALA A 187 10.12 -7.37 9.30
C ALA A 187 9.60 -8.69 8.70
N SER A 188 10.21 -9.15 7.59
CA SER A 188 9.85 -10.41 6.92
C SER A 188 10.14 -11.63 7.80
N PHE A 189 11.29 -11.63 8.48
CA PHE A 189 11.68 -12.71 9.39
C PHE A 189 10.76 -12.78 10.60
N ARG A 190 10.39 -11.63 11.19
CA ARG A 190 9.41 -11.57 12.27
C ARG A 190 8.06 -12.12 11.82
N PHE A 191 7.57 -11.68 10.66
CA PHE A 191 6.32 -12.18 10.09
C PHE A 191 6.35 -13.71 9.89
N GLN A 192 7.42 -14.24 9.29
CA GLN A 192 7.55 -15.68 9.06
C GLN A 192 7.56 -16.45 10.38
N ARG A 193 8.28 -15.95 11.40
CA ARG A 193 8.28 -16.56 12.73
C ARG A 193 6.90 -16.61 13.37
N GLU A 194 6.11 -15.53 13.26
CA GLU A 194 4.74 -15.49 13.78
C GLU A 194 3.84 -16.49 13.05
N VAL A 195 4.02 -16.67 11.74
CA VAL A 195 3.30 -17.67 10.93
C VAL A 195 3.70 -19.10 11.37
N ASP A 196 4.99 -19.39 11.47
CA ASP A 196 5.50 -20.71 11.86
C ASP A 196 5.08 -21.09 13.29
N ALA A 197 5.04 -20.12 14.19
CA ALA A 197 4.55 -20.28 15.57
C ALA A 197 3.02 -20.38 15.67
N GLY A 198 2.28 -20.10 14.58
CA GLY A 198 0.82 -20.09 14.56
C GLY A 198 0.18 -18.87 15.26
N GLU A 199 0.98 -17.89 15.65
CA GLU A 199 0.53 -16.61 16.21
C GLU A 199 -0.19 -15.79 15.14
N ARG A 200 0.36 -15.78 13.92
CA ARG A 200 -0.26 -15.20 12.74
C ARG A 200 -1.17 -16.23 12.07
N LYS A 201 -2.48 -15.97 12.09
CA LYS A 201 -3.48 -16.84 11.48
C LYS A 201 -3.52 -16.64 9.97
N VAL A 202 -3.27 -17.72 9.23
CA VAL A 202 -3.42 -17.80 7.77
C VAL A 202 -4.39 -18.93 7.47
N VAL A 203 -5.62 -18.56 7.09
CA VAL A 203 -6.69 -19.53 6.79
C VAL A 203 -6.28 -20.40 5.59
N GLY A 204 -6.43 -21.72 5.71
CA GLY A 204 -5.99 -22.70 4.73
C GLY A 204 -4.52 -23.14 4.87
N VAL A 205 -3.74 -22.48 5.75
CA VAL A 205 -2.33 -22.81 6.00
C VAL A 205 -2.09 -23.10 7.48
N THR A 206 -2.02 -22.08 8.35
CA THR A 206 -1.81 -22.26 9.80
C THR A 206 -3.12 -22.49 10.54
N ARG A 207 -4.25 -22.03 9.98
CA ARG A 207 -5.60 -22.22 10.53
C ARG A 207 -6.50 -22.90 9.51
N THR A 208 -7.22 -23.94 9.94
CA THR A 208 -8.09 -24.74 9.05
C THR A 208 -7.33 -25.24 7.80
N PRO A 209 -6.16 -25.90 7.98
CA PRO A 209 -5.44 -26.49 6.85
C PRO A 209 -6.32 -27.54 6.16
N PRO A 210 -6.13 -27.78 4.85
CA PRO A 210 -6.84 -28.86 4.18
C PRO A 210 -6.59 -30.18 4.92
N THR A 211 -7.65 -30.96 5.12
CA THR A 211 -7.52 -32.32 5.67
C THR A 211 -6.59 -33.09 4.74
N ARG A 212 -5.52 -33.67 5.29
CA ARG A 212 -4.71 -34.61 4.50
C ARG A 212 -5.64 -35.74 4.02
N PRO A 213 -5.53 -36.17 2.76
CA PRO A 213 -6.22 -37.38 2.30
C PRO A 213 -5.82 -38.59 3.16
#